data_AF-A0A8S3JDI3-F1
#
_entry.id   AF-A0A8S3JDI3-F1
#
_cell.length_a   1.000
_cell.length_b   1.000
_cell.length_c   1.000
_cell.angle_alpha   90.00
_cell.angle_beta   90.00
_cell.angle_gamma   90.00
#
_symmetry.space_group_name_H-M   'P 1'
#
loop_
_entity.id
_entity.type
_entity.pdbx_description
1 polymer ?
#
loop_
_entity_poly.entity_id
_entity_poly.type
_entity_poly.pdbx_seq_one_letter_code
_entity_poly.pdbx_strand_id
1 'polypeptide(L)'
;FFQLFEKYNGPKSGHLKLKHPGQLQEVLDIARTLLKELDDKGINRFPNSSETRGKLDQLKQVLELYGHFSGINRKIQLKYLP
;
A
#
# COMPACT_ATOMS: atom_id res chain seq x y z
N PHE A 1 -0.26 -2.33 -6.65
CA PHE A 1 -1.61 -2.42 -6.06
C PHE A 1 -2.60 -3.22 -6.91
N PHE A 2 -2.75 -2.93 -8.21
CA PHE A 2 -3.70 -3.67 -9.07
C PHE A 2 -3.50 -5.19 -9.07
N GLN A 3 -2.27 -5.66 -9.27
CA GLN A 3 -1.94 -7.09 -9.20
C GLN A 3 -2.30 -7.71 -7.84
N LEU A 4 -2.05 -6.99 -6.73
CA LEU A 4 -2.44 -7.44 -5.39
C LEU A 4 -3.97 -7.49 -5.25
N PHE A 5 -4.67 -6.53 -5.85
CA PHE A 5 -6.12 -6.47 -5.85
C PHE A 5 -6.73 -7.68 -6.58
N GLU A 6 -6.21 -8.01 -7.77
CA GLU A 6 -6.59 -9.19 -8.56
C GLU A 6 -6.25 -10.50 -7.83
N LYS A 7 -5.02 -10.61 -7.29
CA LYS A 7 -4.54 -11.78 -6.55
C LYS A 7 -5.45 -12.20 -5.40
N TYR A 8 -6.02 -11.23 -4.69
CA TYR A 8 -6.94 -11.50 -3.57
C TYR A 8 -8.42 -11.31 -3.93
N ASN A 9 -8.77 -11.45 -5.21
CA ASN A 9 -10.15 -11.47 -5.70
C ASN A 9 -10.96 -10.17 -5.44
N GLY A 10 -10.27 -9.04 -5.24
CA GLY A 10 -10.87 -7.72 -5.08
C GLY A 10 -11.79 -7.26 -6.23
N PRO A 11 -11.57 -7.65 -7.50
CA PRO A 11 -12.41 -7.22 -8.62
C PRO A 11 -13.89 -7.64 -8.50
N LYS A 12 -14.19 -8.74 -7.79
CA LYS A 12 -15.57 -9.24 -7.65
C LYS A 12 -16.45 -8.40 -6.73
N SER A 13 -15.87 -7.58 -5.86
CA SER A 13 -16.60 -6.80 -4.85
C SER A 13 -16.28 -5.30 -4.86
N GLY A 14 -15.31 -4.85 -5.65
CA GLY A 14 -14.80 -3.47 -5.64
C GLY A 14 -14.01 -3.10 -4.37
N HIS A 15 -13.85 -4.05 -3.44
CA HIS A 15 -13.21 -3.84 -2.15
C HIS A 15 -12.35 -5.05 -1.74
N LEU A 16 -11.16 -4.80 -1.21
CA LEU A 16 -10.27 -5.82 -0.70
C LEU A 16 -9.88 -5.54 0.74
N LYS A 17 -10.10 -6.51 1.64
CA LYS A 17 -9.68 -6.45 3.04
C LYS A 17 -8.57 -7.47 3.30
N LEU A 18 -7.42 -6.99 3.76
CA LEU A 18 -6.26 -7.81 4.10
C LEU A 18 -6.04 -7.78 5.61
N LYS A 19 -5.80 -8.94 6.19
CA LYS A 19 -5.63 -9.11 7.65
C LYS A 19 -4.44 -10.00 8.00
N HIS A 20 -3.96 -10.82 7.07
CA HIS A 20 -2.89 -11.76 7.37
C HIS A 20 -1.51 -11.09 7.28
N PRO A 21 -0.56 -11.45 8.15
CA PRO A 21 0.78 -10.85 8.19
C PRO A 21 1.47 -10.78 6.82
N GLY A 22 1.45 -11.88 6.05
CA GLY A 22 2.03 -11.90 4.70
C GLY A 22 1.34 -10.95 3.72
N GLN A 23 0.02 -10.77 3.82
CA GLN A 23 -0.70 -9.82 2.97
C GLN A 23 -0.36 -8.37 3.30
N LEU A 24 -0.20 -8.06 4.59
CA LEU A 24 0.19 -6.73 5.05
C LEU A 24 1.63 -6.41 4.63
N GLN A 25 2.51 -7.42 4.68
CA GLN A 25 3.88 -7.32 4.17
C GLN A 25 3.89 -7.05 2.67
N GLU A 26 3.10 -7.78 1.87
CA GLU A 26 3.00 -7.53 0.43
C GLU A 26 2.56 -6.09 0.11
N VAL A 27 1.61 -5.54 0.88
CA VAL A 27 1.22 -4.13 0.71
C VAL A 27 2.35 -3.16 1.09
N LEU A 28 3.05 -3.42 2.19
CA LEU A 28 4.19 -2.61 2.61
C LEU A 28 5.30 -2.61 1.55
N ASP A 29 5.62 -3.77 0.97
CA ASP A 29 6.65 -3.91 -0.05
C ASP A 29 6.28 -3.17 -1.34
N ILE A 30 5.01 -3.22 -1.73
CA ILE A 30 4.49 -2.41 -2.85
C ILE A 30 4.64 -0.91 -2.54
N ALA A 31 4.28 -0.46 -1.34
CA ALA A 31 4.38 0.95 -0.95
C ALA A 31 5.83 1.45 -0.99
N ARG A 32 6.77 0.65 -0.46
CA ARG A 32 8.22 0.94 -0.49
C ARG A 32 8.75 1.04 -1.92
N THR A 33 8.38 0.08 -2.76
CA THR A 33 8.80 0.05 -4.18
C THR A 33 8.32 1.29 -4.92
N LEU A 34 7.05 1.69 -4.73
CA LEU A 34 6.49 2.87 -5.36
C LEU A 34 7.13 4.16 -4.87
N LEU A 35 7.38 4.31 -3.57
CA LEU A 35 8.09 5.47 -3.02
C LEU A 35 9.49 5.60 -3.62
N LYS A 36 10.22 4.48 -3.72
CA LYS A 36 11.53 4.45 -4.35
C LYS A 36 11.47 4.85 -5.83
N GLU A 37 10.53 4.31 -6.59
CA GLU A 37 10.37 4.69 -8.00
C GLU A 37 10.03 6.17 -8.19
N LEU A 38 9.21 6.74 -7.30
CA LEU A 38 8.87 8.17 -7.33
C LEU A 38 10.11 9.05 -7.04
N ASP A 39 10.95 8.62 -6.10
CA ASP A 39 12.23 9.26 -5.78
C ASP A 39 13.20 9.15 -6.98
N ASP A 40 13.40 7.94 -7.53
CA ASP A 40 14.31 7.65 -8.65
C ASP A 40 13.92 8.41 -9.94
N LYS A 41 12.62 8.48 -10.25
CA LYS A 41 12.10 9.21 -11.42
C LYS A 41 12.02 10.72 -11.19
N GLY A 42 12.33 11.19 -9.97
CA GLY A 42 12.23 12.60 -9.59
C GLY A 42 10.81 13.16 -9.71
N ILE A 43 9.79 12.29 -9.69
CA ILE A 43 8.38 12.66 -9.85
C ILE A 43 7.94 13.54 -8.67
N ASN A 44 8.55 13.37 -7.49
CA ASN A 44 8.28 14.20 -6.31
C ASN A 44 8.42 15.71 -6.52
N ARG A 45 9.08 16.15 -7.61
CA ARG A 45 9.23 17.56 -7.97
C ARG A 45 7.96 18.14 -8.60
N PHE A 46 7.00 17.31 -9.00
CA PHE A 46 5.72 17.78 -9.52
C PHE A 46 4.73 18.02 -8.36
N PRO A 47 4.03 19.17 -8.33
CA PRO A 47 3.06 19.49 -7.27
C PRO A 47 1.93 18.46 -7.20
N ASN A 48 1.53 17.89 -8.35
CA ASN A 48 0.44 16.92 -8.46
C ASN A 48 0.75 15.57 -7.81
N SER A 49 2.03 15.23 -7.61
CA SER A 49 2.46 13.96 -7.01
C SER A 49 2.67 14.00 -5.50
N SER A 50 2.66 15.20 -4.90
CA SER A 50 2.85 15.38 -3.46
C SER A 50 1.80 14.64 -2.64
N GLU A 51 0.52 14.70 -3.07
CA GLU A 51 -0.58 14.02 -2.38
C GLU A 51 -0.45 12.48 -2.45
N THR A 52 -0.15 11.94 -3.63
CA THR A 52 0.03 10.50 -3.83
C THR A 52 1.20 9.97 -3.00
N ARG A 53 2.31 10.71 -2.96
CA ARG A 53 3.47 10.37 -2.14
C ARG A 53 3.14 10.41 -0.65
N GLY A 54 2.42 11.44 -0.18
CA GLY A 54 2.00 11.56 1.22
C GLY A 54 1.13 10.38 1.66
N LYS A 55 0.18 9.94 0.83
CA LYS A 55 -0.66 8.76 1.10
C LYS A 55 0.17 7.47 1.17
N LEU A 56 1.15 7.30 0.28
CA LEU A 56 2.05 6.14 0.29
C LEU A 56 2.97 6.12 1.51
N ASP A 57 3.50 7.28 1.90
CA ASP A 57 4.38 7.38 3.06
C ASP A 57 3.62 7.14 4.38
N GLN A 58 2.40 7.68 4.49
CA GLN A 58 1.53 7.38 5.62
C GLN A 58 1.21 5.87 5.71
N LEU A 59 0.89 5.23 4.58
CA LEU A 59 0.65 3.80 4.52
C LEU A 59 1.89 3.01 4.99
N LYS A 60 3.07 3.37 4.50
CA LYS A 60 4.36 2.79 4.92
C LYS A 60 4.56 2.92 6.42
N GLN A 61 4.44 4.14 6.97
CA GLN A 61 4.64 4.41 8.39
C GLN A 61 3.70 3.59 9.28
N VAL A 62 2.41 3.53 8.95
CA VAL A 62 1.42 2.75 9.75
C VAL A 62 1.71 1.25 9.72
N LEU A 63 2.24 0.74 8.61
CA LEU A 63 2.56 -0.66 8.45
C LEU A 63 3.89 -1.05 9.10
N GLU A 64 4.88 -0.15 9.09
CA GLU A 64 6.17 -0.34 9.77
C GLU A 64 6.09 -0.13 11.28
N LEU A 65 5.10 0.63 11.75
CA LEU A 65 4.90 0.89 13.16
C LEU A 65 4.80 -0.44 13.91
N TYR A 66 5.53 -0.58 15.02
CA TYR A 66 5.60 -1.81 15.83
C TYR A 66 6.26 -3.03 15.15
N GLY A 67 6.94 -2.86 14.02
CA GLY A 67 7.83 -3.89 13.46
C GLY A 67 7.10 -5.07 12.78
N HIS A 68 7.39 -6.29 13.22
CA HIS A 68 6.99 -7.51 12.52
C HIS A 68 5.49 -7.78 12.61
N PHE A 69 4.85 -8.19 11.51
CA PHE A 69 3.40 -8.46 11.44
C PHE A 69 2.89 -9.65 12.29
N SER A 70 3.74 -10.29 13.10
CA SER A 70 3.33 -11.34 14.04
C SER A 70 2.55 -10.79 15.23
N GLY A 71 1.34 -11.30 15.47
CA GLY A 71 0.53 -10.90 16.62
C GLY A 71 -0.18 -9.55 16.46
N ILE A 72 -0.18 -8.96 15.25
CA ILE A 72 -0.79 -7.65 15.04
C ILE A 72 -2.28 -7.78 14.67
N ASN A 73 -3.14 -7.03 15.37
CA ASN A 73 -4.55 -6.83 15.03
C ASN A 73 -4.72 -5.62 14.08
N ARG A 74 -4.14 -5.71 12.86
CA ARG A 74 -4.27 -4.67 11.82
C ARG A 74 -5.02 -5.20 10.61
N LYS A 75 -5.65 -4.26 9.89
CA LYS A 75 -6.32 -4.52 8.61
C LYS A 75 -6.02 -3.40 7.64
N ILE A 76 -5.86 -3.76 6.37
CA ILE A 76 -5.87 -2.81 5.25
C ILE A 76 -7.17 -3.02 4.49
N GLN A 77 -7.82 -1.92 4.12
CA GLN A 77 -8.99 -1.94 3.25
C GLN A 77 -8.68 -1.12 2.00
N LEU A 78 -8.59 -1.80 0.86
CA LEU A 78 -8.43 -1.18 -0.44
C LEU A 78 -9.80 -1.07 -1.11
N LYS A 79 -10.05 0.05 -1.77
CA LYS A 79 -11.21 0.26 -2.65
C LYS A 79 -10.68 0.54 -4.04
N TYR A 80 -11.22 -0.16 -5.03
CA TYR A 80 -10.94 0.16 -6.43
C TYR A 80 -11.82 1.35 -6.84
N LEU A 81 -11.18 2.38 -7.41
CA LEU A 81 -11.88 3.52 -8.01
C LEU A 81 -11.76 3.32 -9.53
N PRO A 82 -12.90 3.22 -10.27
CA PRO A 82 -12.90 3.09 -11.73
C PRO A 82 -12.47 4.38 -12.42
#